data_AF-A0A8C9SQR9-F1
#
_entry.id   AF-A0A8C9SQR9-F1
#
_cell.length_a   1.000
_cell.length_b   1.000
_cell.length_c   1.000
_cell.angle_alpha   90.00
_cell.angle_beta   90.00
_cell.angle_gamma   90.00
#
_symmetry.space_group_name_H-M   'P 1'
#
loop_
_entity.id
_entity.type
_entity.pdbx_description
1 polymer ?
#
loop_
_entity_poly.entity_id
_entity_poly.type
_entity_poly.pdbx_seq_one_letter_code
_entity_poly.pdbx_strand_id
1 'polypeptide(L)' 'MTEEFPYPPRVIVPPGLRTVLLGLGRAVLSAQPESIPHFSAVYFSELLRFRAGVCVCVSDVEEHCQFHSCSESAHC' A
#
# COMPACT_ATOMS: atom_id res chain seq x y z
N MET A 1 4.34 -33.93 18.76
CA MET A 1 3.60 -33.90 17.49
C MET A 1 4.28 -32.86 16.60
N THR A 2 5.35 -33.25 15.92
CA THR A 2 5.99 -32.43 14.88
C THR A 2 5.52 -33.00 13.55
N GLU A 3 4.51 -32.36 12.97
CA GLU A 3 4.04 -32.65 11.61
C GLU A 3 5.10 -32.12 10.65
N GLU A 4 6.01 -33.00 10.23
CA GLU A 4 6.92 -32.76 9.11
C GLU A 4 6.07 -32.72 7.84
N PHE A 5 5.76 -31.53 7.33
CA PHE A 5 5.11 -31.39 6.02
C PHE A 5 6.05 -32.01 4.96
N PRO A 6 5.62 -33.07 4.24
CA PRO A 6 6.51 -33.92 3.42
C PRO A 6 7.10 -33.22 2.19
N TYR A 7 6.73 -31.96 1.94
CA TYR A 7 7.30 -31.10 0.91
C TYR A 7 7.31 -29.66 1.44
N PRO A 8 8.36 -28.86 1.18
CA PRO A 8 8.28 -27.43 1.45
C PRO A 8 7.06 -26.91 0.67
N PRO A 9 6.10 -26.24 1.33
CA PRO A 9 4.93 -25.72 0.64
C PRO A 9 5.44 -24.85 -0.50
N ARG A 10 4.99 -25.14 -1.74
CA ARG A 10 5.31 -24.29 -2.88
C ARG A 10 4.74 -22.91 -2.60
N VAL A 11 5.60 -21.98 -2.18
CA VAL A 11 5.20 -20.59 -1.93
C VAL A 11 4.96 -19.95 -3.28
N ILE A 12 3.70 -19.82 -3.66
CA ILE A 12 3.29 -19.08 -4.85
C ILE A 12 3.23 -17.60 -4.46
N VAL A 13 4.06 -16.78 -5.09
CA VAL A 13 3.99 -15.32 -4.95
C VAL A 13 2.87 -14.83 -5.88
N PRO A 14 1.81 -14.19 -5.36
CA PRO A 14 0.76 -13.65 -6.20
C PRO A 14 1.29 -12.57 -7.15
N PRO A 15 0.81 -12.52 -8.40
CA PRO A 15 1.16 -11.44 -9.31
C PRO A 15 0.78 -10.08 -8.69
N GLY A 16 1.66 -9.10 -8.84
CA GLY A 16 1.45 -7.75 -8.30
C GLY A 16 1.87 -7.55 -6.84
N LEU A 17 2.12 -8.61 -6.05
CA LEU A 17 2.54 -8.46 -4.64
C LEU A 17 3.83 -7.62 -4.52
N ARG A 18 4.82 -7.87 -5.38
CA ARG A 18 6.06 -7.08 -5.44
C ARG A 18 5.78 -5.60 -5.69
N THR A 19 4.87 -5.28 -6.61
CA THR A 19 4.52 -3.90 -6.96
C THR A 19 3.85 -3.19 -5.78
N VAL A 20 2.92 -3.87 -5.12
CA VAL A 20 2.22 -3.34 -3.94
C VAL A 20 3.20 -3.03 -2.81
N LEU A 21 4.11 -3.97 -2.50
CA LEU A 21 5.13 -3.78 -1.45
C LEU A 21 6.16 -2.72 -1.84
N LEU A 22 6.53 -2.61 -3.12
CA LEU A 22 7.43 -1.56 -3.60
C LEU A 22 6.80 -0.17 -3.45
N GLY A 23 5.49 -0.04 -3.73
CA GLY A 23 4.75 1.20 -3.51
C GLY A 23 4.76 1.62 -2.03
N LEU A 24 4.45 0.69 -1.12
CA LEU A 24 4.53 0.92 0.32
C LEU A 24 5.96 1.33 0.74
N GLY A 25 6.99 0.62 0.26
CA GLY A 25 8.38 0.92 0.61
C GLY A 25 8.81 2.33 0.18
N ARG A 26 8.41 2.77 -1.02
CA ARG A 26 8.65 4.15 -1.47
C ARG A 26 7.91 5.17 -0.62
N ALA A 27 6.64 4.89 -0.29
CA ALA A 27 5.85 5.74 0.58
C ALA A 27 6.47 5.88 1.97
N VAL A 28 6.94 4.78 2.58
CA VAL A 28 7.63 4.80 3.88
C VAL A 28 8.93 5.60 3.82
N LEU A 29 9.74 5.44 2.77
CA LEU A 29 10.99 6.19 2.62
C LEU A 29 10.76 7.70 2.44
N SER A 30 9.70 8.08 1.74
CA SER A 30 9.33 9.49 1.55
C SER A 30 8.77 10.09 2.83
N ALA A 31 7.87 9.36 3.49
CA ALA A 31 7.11 9.79 4.65
C ALA A 31 7.91 9.81 5.96
N GLN A 32 8.92 8.94 6.07
CA GLN A 32 9.66 8.67 7.31
C GLN A 32 8.75 8.56 8.55
N PRO A 33 7.74 7.68 8.53
CA PRO A 33 6.74 7.62 9.58
C PRO A 33 7.34 7.07 10.89
N GLU A 34 6.88 7.57 12.02
CA GLU A 34 7.29 7.06 13.34
C GLU A 34 6.93 5.57 13.54
N SER A 35 5.86 5.11 12.88
CA SER A 35 5.38 3.72 12.96
C SER A 35 5.01 3.15 11.59
N ILE A 36 5.87 2.26 11.08
CA ILE A 36 5.62 1.53 9.82
C ILE A 36 4.33 0.69 9.87
N PRO A 37 4.01 -0.05 10.95
CA PRO A 37 2.76 -0.82 11.01
C PRO A 37 1.52 0.06 10.87
N HIS A 38 1.46 1.17 11.63
CA HIS A 38 0.33 2.10 11.56
C HIS A 38 0.21 2.73 10.17
N PHE A 39 1.33 3.24 9.64
CA PHE A 39 1.39 3.79 8.30
C PHE A 39 0.93 2.81 7.22
N SER A 40 1.33 1.54 7.31
CA SER A 40 0.94 0.52 6.33
C SER A 40 -0.57 0.24 6.34
N ALA A 41 -1.21 0.26 7.52
CA ALA A 41 -2.65 0.06 7.63
C ALA A 41 -3.43 1.19 6.95
N VAL A 42 -2.99 2.44 7.14
CA VAL A 42 -3.57 3.61 6.46
C VAL A 42 -3.31 3.54 4.96
N TYR A 43 -2.08 3.30 4.53
CA TYR A 43 -1.69 3.20 3.11
C TYR A 43 -2.54 2.16 2.35
N PHE A 44 -2.74 0.96 2.90
CA PHE A 44 -3.58 -0.05 2.25
C PHE A 44 -5.06 0.29 2.26
N SER A 45 -5.55 0.99 3.29
CA SER A 45 -6.94 1.46 3.35
C SER A 45 -7.22 2.45 2.23
N GLU A 46 -6.31 3.40 2.00
CA GLU A 46 -6.43 4.39 0.93
C GLU A 46 -6.27 3.76 -0.46
N LEU A 47 -5.37 2.79 -0.63
CA LEU A 47 -5.28 2.00 -1.86
C LEU A 47 -6.59 1.29 -2.22
N LEU A 48 -7.31 0.75 -1.23
CA LEU A 48 -8.61 0.11 -1.45
C LEU A 48 -9.69 1.12 -1.86
N ARG A 49 -9.68 2.31 -1.25
CA ARG A 49 -10.59 3.41 -1.61
C ARG A 49 -10.33 3.91 -3.04
N PHE A 50 -9.06 4.08 -3.41
CA PHE A 50 -8.67 4.40 -4.78
C PHE A 50 -9.19 3.36 -5.78
N ARG A 51 -9.01 2.06 -5.45
CA ARG A 51 -9.52 0.96 -6.30
C ARG A 51 -11.04 1.00 -6.44
N ALA A 52 -11.76 1.47 -5.43
CA ALA A 52 -13.22 1.61 -5.46
C ALA A 52 -13.70 2.85 -6.25
N GLY A 53 -12.79 3.61 -6.87
CA GLY A 53 -13.14 4.83 -7.61
C GLY A 53 -13.45 6.02 -6.71
N VAL A 54 -13.14 5.93 -5.41
CA VAL A 54 -13.24 7.06 -4.48
C VAL A 54 -11.98 7.89 -4.64
N CYS A 55 -12.15 9.21 -4.84
CA CYS A 55 -11.03 10.14 -4.81
C CYS A 55 -10.33 10.04 -3.44
N VAL A 56 -9.05 9.75 -3.45
CA VAL A 56 -8.23 9.68 -2.24
C VAL A 56 -7.28 10.86 -2.20
N CYS A 57 -7.46 11.69 -1.19
CA CYS A 57 -6.54 12.73 -0.81
C CYS A 57 -5.84 12.22 0.46
N VAL A 58 -4.64 11.68 0.34
CA VAL A 58 -3.84 11.34 1.53
C VAL A 58 -3.23 12.64 2.02
N SER A 59 -3.96 13.36 2.86
CA SER A 59 -3.59 14.71 3.31
C SER A 59 -2.72 14.74 4.59
N ASP A 60 -2.32 13.60 5.15
CA ASP A 60 -1.62 13.58 6.46
C ASP A 60 -0.31 12.79 6.42
N VAL A 61 0.55 13.10 5.46
CA VAL A 61 1.96 12.70 5.49
C VAL A 61 2.77 13.78 4.77
N GLU A 62 3.39 14.66 5.56
CA GLU A 62 3.94 15.94 5.10
C GLU A 62 4.82 15.82 3.84
N GLU A 63 4.36 16.51 2.81
CA GLU A 63 5.08 16.97 1.63
C GLU A 63 5.78 15.90 0.77
N HIS A 64 4.97 15.05 0.11
CA HIS A 64 4.97 14.81 -1.35
C HIS A 64 4.20 13.51 -1.66
N CYS A 65 2.88 13.62 -1.84
CA CYS A 65 2.03 12.51 -2.28
C CYS A 65 1.51 12.79 -3.70
N GLN A 66 1.68 11.84 -4.63
CA GLN A 66 0.91 11.84 -5.88
C GLN A 66 0.28 10.47 -6.13
N PHE A 67 -1.05 10.42 -5.98
CA PHE A 67 -1.95 9.47 -6.63
C PHE A 67 -2.84 10.28 -7.59
N HIS A 68 -2.63 10.19 -8.91
CA HIS A 68 -3.57 10.70 -9.92
C HIS A 68 -4.13 9.50 -10.71
N SER A 69 -5.43 9.38 -10.98
CA SER A 69 -6.26 10.38 -11.65
C SER A 69 -7.69 10.49 -11.07
N CYS A 70 -8.08 11.69 -10.64
CA CYS A 70 -9.47 12.14 -10.77
C CYS A 70 -9.54 13.04 -12.01
N SER A 71 -10.51 12.75 -12.88
CA SER A 71 -10.89 13.60 -14.00
C SER A 71 -11.20 15.01 -13.49
N GLU A 72 -10.29 15.95 -13.74
CA GLU A 72 -10.46 17.38 -13.94
C GLU A 72 -11.81 17.96 -13.48
N SER A 73 -12.05 18.11 -12.16
CA SER A 73 -13.15 18.92 -11.58
C SER A 73 -13.22 18.91 -10.04
N ALA A 74 -12.53 18.00 -9.34
CA ALA A 74 -12.51 18.02 -7.87
C ALA A 74 -11.23 18.70 -7.40
N HIS A 75 -11.38 19.87 -6.80
CA HIS A 75 -10.35 20.60 -6.07
C HIS A 75 -9.65 19.65 -5.08
N CYS A 76 -8.40 19.30 -5.39
CA CYS A 76 -7.39 18.94 -4.40
C CYS A 76 -6.56 20.20 -4.14
#